data_AF-A0AAV3ZF31-F1
#
_entry.id   AF-A0AAV3ZF31-F1
#
_cell.length_a   1.000
_cell.length_b   1.000
_cell.length_c   1.000
_cell.angle_alpha   90.00
_cell.angle_beta   90.00
_cell.angle_gamma   90.00
#
_symmetry.space_group_name_H-M   'P 1'
#
loop_
_entity.id
_entity.type
_entity.pdbx_description
1 polymer ?
#
loop_
_entity_poly.entity_id
_entity_poly.type
_entity_poly.pdbx_seq_one_letter_code
_entity_poly.pdbx_strand_id
1 'polypeptide(L)'
;MSYEKIFKDMTDIYSRLFNHRAALQGLNQNFVKEFEVKRDDKLSLSRSQECLKNCTDCLQPATEQYLKEHVYQLSEAVQKASHSCQRILEDEAQKKTDWLKQERARRAQEWAEFTQGQIQERRQHTDWEFEDRAEGLRKHYVELEEKLNQAVVGKVL
;
A
#
# COMPACT_ATOMS: atom_id res chain seq x y z
N MET A 1 -3.36 68.78 84.65
CA MET A 1 -2.74 69.45 83.48
C MET A 1 -1.40 68.85 83.04
N SER A 2 -0.38 68.65 83.89
CA SER A 2 0.94 68.11 83.42
C SER A 2 0.95 66.59 83.20
N TYR A 3 0.33 65.82 84.10
CA TYR A 3 0.37 64.35 84.09
C TYR A 3 -0.44 63.72 82.95
N GLU A 4 -1.58 64.32 82.59
CA GLU A 4 -2.41 63.86 81.46
C GLU A 4 -1.69 63.99 80.12
N LYS A 5 -0.84 65.02 79.98
CA LYS A 5 -0.06 65.25 78.77
C LYS A 5 1.01 64.16 78.60
N ILE A 6 1.70 63.84 79.69
CA ILE A 6 2.68 62.75 79.74
C ILE A 6 2.03 61.41 79.41
N PHE A 7 0.86 61.11 79.98
CA PHE A 7 0.15 59.85 79.73
C PHE A 7 -0.30 59.73 78.27
N LYS A 8 -0.79 60.84 77.69
CA LYS A 8 -1.18 60.89 76.28
C LYS A 8 0.01 60.67 75.35
N ASP A 9 1.14 61.34 75.62
CA ASP A 9 2.36 61.19 74.82
C ASP A 9 2.92 59.76 74.92
N MET A 10 2.90 59.16 76.12
CA MET A 10 3.35 57.78 76.31
C MET A 10 2.45 56.77 75.58
N THR A 11 1.13 56.99 75.61
CA THR A 11 0.15 56.14 74.91
C THR A 11 0.28 56.29 73.40
N ASP A 12 0.55 57.50 72.91
CA ASP A 12 0.77 57.76 71.48
C ASP A 12 2.05 57.08 70.99
N ILE A 13 3.16 57.21 71.74
CA ILE A 13 4.43 56.50 71.48
C ILE A 13 4.21 54.98 71.47
N TYR A 14 3.50 54.45 72.47
CA TYR A 14 3.19 53.02 72.55
C TYR A 14 2.37 52.55 71.35
N SER A 15 1.35 53.30 70.95
CA SER A 15 0.53 52.96 69.79
C SER A 15 1.34 52.97 68.49
N ARG A 16 2.26 53.91 68.32
CA ARG A 16 3.13 53.98 67.13
C ARG A 16 4.16 52.85 67.09
N LEU A 17 4.67 52.43 68.24
CA LEU A 17 5.67 51.36 68.33
C LEU A 17 5.06 49.96 68.21
N PHE A 18 3.89 49.74 68.82
CA PHE A 18 3.35 48.39 69.03
C PHE A 18 2.03 48.10 68.30
N ASN A 19 1.38 49.11 67.69
CA ASN A 19 0.17 48.87 66.90
C ASN A 19 0.51 48.56 65.44
N HIS A 20 0.98 47.33 65.20
CA HIS A 20 1.39 46.85 63.86
C HIS A 20 0.21 46.57 62.92
N ARG A 21 -1.03 46.86 63.32
CA ARG A 21 -2.24 46.53 62.56
C ARG A 21 -2.22 47.12 61.15
N ALA A 22 -1.77 48.37 61.00
CA ALA A 22 -1.65 49.03 59.70
C ALA A 22 -0.58 48.36 58.81
N ALA A 23 0.56 47.99 59.39
CA ALA A 23 1.64 47.31 58.67
C ALA A 23 1.22 45.91 58.19
N LEU A 24 0.59 45.12 59.06
CA LEU A 24 0.08 43.79 58.74
C LEU A 24 -1.04 43.86 57.68
N GLN A 25 -1.92 44.85 57.77
CA GLN A 25 -2.97 45.05 56.78
C GLN A 25 -2.40 45.42 55.41
N GLY A 26 -1.37 46.28 55.36
CA GLY A 26 -0.65 46.59 54.13
C GLY A 26 0.05 45.37 53.52
N LEU A 27 0.71 44.55 54.36
CA LEU A 27 1.36 43.31 53.91
C LEU A 27 0.35 42.29 53.37
N ASN A 28 -0.78 42.08 54.04
CA ASN A 28 -1.83 41.20 53.55
C ASN A 28 -2.42 41.67 52.22
N GLN A 29 -2.68 42.98 52.08
CA GLN A 29 -3.19 43.53 50.82
C GLN A 29 -2.17 43.41 49.68
N ASN A 30 -0.88 43.65 49.96
CA ASN A 30 0.18 43.45 48.97
C ASN A 30 0.36 41.98 48.60
N PHE A 31 0.28 41.06 49.57
CA PHE A 31 0.34 39.63 49.31
C PHE A 31 -0.78 39.17 48.38
N VAL A 32 -2.03 39.59 48.65
CA VAL A 32 -3.18 39.28 47.80
C VAL A 32 -3.01 39.89 46.41
N LYS A 33 -2.63 41.17 46.32
CA LYS A 33 -2.37 41.83 45.03
C LYS A 33 -1.27 41.15 44.22
N GLU A 34 -0.15 40.80 44.84
CA GLU A 34 0.94 40.11 44.14
C GLU A 34 0.47 38.74 43.62
N PHE A 35 -0.31 38.00 44.41
CA PHE A 35 -0.84 36.71 43.98
C PHE A 35 -1.84 36.83 42.84
N GLU A 36 -2.72 37.83 42.87
CA GLU A 36 -3.70 38.05 41.79
C GLU A 36 -3.06 38.59 40.51
N VAL A 37 -2.08 39.49 40.63
CA VAL A 37 -1.40 40.11 39.48
C VAL A 37 -0.37 39.17 38.83
N LYS A 38 0.40 38.42 39.62
CA LYS A 38 1.44 37.51 39.06
C LYS A 38 0.85 36.26 38.41
N ARG A 39 -0.35 35.84 38.80
CA ARG A 39 -0.93 34.59 38.29
C ARG A 39 -1.72 34.75 37.00
N ASP A 40 -2.22 35.95 36.67
CA ASP A 40 -3.09 36.20 35.51
C ASP A 40 -4.24 35.15 35.35
N ASP A 41 -4.56 34.42 36.44
CA ASP A 41 -5.30 33.16 36.42
C ASP A 41 -6.74 33.37 35.94
N LYS A 42 -7.29 34.57 36.20
CA LYS A 42 -8.64 34.94 35.75
C LYS A 42 -8.72 35.04 34.22
N LEU A 43 -7.70 35.57 33.55
CA LEU A 43 -7.62 35.66 32.09
C LEU A 43 -7.34 34.30 31.45
N SER A 44 -6.52 33.48 32.11
CA SER A 44 -6.24 32.11 31.67
C SER A 44 -7.46 31.18 31.78
N LEU A 45 -8.21 31.27 32.89
CA LEU A 45 -9.44 30.50 33.10
C LEU A 45 -10.57 30.95 32.18
N SER A 46 -10.75 32.26 31.98
CA SER A 46 -11.81 32.76 31.09
C SER A 46 -11.55 32.37 29.64
N ARG A 47 -10.30 32.48 29.16
CA ARG A 47 -9.88 31.97 27.84
C ARG A 47 -10.07 30.46 27.72
N SER A 48 -9.69 29.70 28.73
CA SER A 48 -9.86 28.25 28.73
C SER A 48 -11.35 27.88 28.67
N GLN A 49 -12.20 28.59 29.40
CA GLN A 49 -13.64 28.40 29.39
C GLN A 49 -14.27 28.78 28.05
N GLU A 50 -13.82 29.87 27.44
CA GLU A 50 -14.24 30.29 26.10
C GLU A 50 -13.85 29.25 25.04
N CYS A 51 -12.62 28.75 25.09
CA CYS A 51 -12.14 27.70 24.20
C CYS A 51 -12.94 26.41 24.39
N LEU A 52 -13.23 26.01 25.64
CA LEU A 52 -14.05 24.85 25.94
C LEU A 52 -15.47 25.00 25.36
N LYS A 53 -16.10 26.16 25.54
CA LYS A 53 -17.42 26.46 24.96
C LYS A 53 -17.38 26.40 23.44
N ASN A 54 -16.41 27.03 22.80
CA ASN A 54 -16.26 26.97 21.34
C ASN A 54 -16.07 25.53 20.83
N CYS A 55 -15.28 24.72 21.53
CA CYS A 55 -15.11 23.31 21.18
C CYS A 55 -16.41 22.50 21.34
N THR A 56 -17.10 22.66 22.47
CA THR A 56 -18.24 21.83 22.85
C THR A 56 -19.53 22.25 22.13
N ASP A 57 -19.75 23.56 22.01
CA ASP A 57 -21.00 24.12 21.50
C ASP A 57 -20.96 24.36 19.99
N CYS A 58 -19.78 24.56 19.41
CA CYS A 58 -19.64 24.87 17.98
C CYS A 58 -18.91 23.77 17.19
N LEU A 59 -17.66 23.45 17.55
CA LEU A 59 -16.83 22.57 16.73
C LEU A 59 -17.31 21.13 16.76
N GLN A 60 -17.64 20.60 17.94
CA GLN A 60 -18.08 19.22 18.08
C GLN A 60 -19.40 18.95 17.31
N PRO A 61 -20.48 19.74 17.49
CA PRO A 61 -21.73 19.51 16.76
C PRO A 61 -21.56 19.64 15.25
N ALA A 62 -20.79 20.64 14.79
CA ALA A 62 -20.50 20.82 13.37
C ALA A 62 -19.74 19.63 12.78
N THR A 63 -18.75 19.11 13.51
CA THR A 63 -17.98 17.95 13.09
C THR A 63 -18.85 16.69 13.07
N GLU A 64 -19.67 16.47 14.09
CA GLU A 64 -20.59 15.33 14.15
C GLU A 64 -21.62 15.36 13.02
N GLN A 65 -22.18 16.54 12.72
CA GLN A 65 -23.11 16.71 11.62
C GLN A 65 -22.44 16.44 10.27
N TYR A 66 -21.27 17.05 10.03
CA TYR A 66 -20.52 16.83 8.80
C TYR A 66 -20.15 15.35 8.62
N LEU A 67 -19.73 14.69 9.70
CA LEU A 67 -19.43 13.27 9.67
C LEU A 67 -20.69 12.45 9.34
N LYS A 68 -21.83 12.70 9.99
CA LYS A 68 -23.09 12.01 9.70
C LYS A 68 -23.53 12.17 8.24
N GLU A 69 -23.34 13.35 7.66
CA GLU A 69 -23.74 13.64 6.28
C GLU A 69 -22.80 12.99 5.25
N HIS A 70 -21.50 12.96 5.51
CA HIS A 70 -20.51 12.60 4.49
C HIS A 70 -19.82 11.24 4.67
N VAL A 71 -19.85 10.63 5.87
CA VAL A 71 -19.19 9.32 6.08
C VAL A 71 -19.73 8.25 5.15
N TYR A 72 -21.05 8.24 4.93
CA TYR A 72 -21.67 7.26 4.06
C TYR A 72 -21.23 7.44 2.60
N GLN A 73 -21.22 8.68 2.11
CA GLN A 73 -20.78 9.02 0.76
C GLN A 73 -19.31 8.64 0.54
N LEU A 74 -18.45 8.93 1.52
CA LEU A 74 -17.04 8.56 1.48
C LEU A 74 -16.88 7.04 1.48
N SER A 75 -17.59 6.33 2.35
CA SER A 75 -17.58 4.87 2.42
C SER A 75 -18.02 4.24 1.10
N GLU A 76 -19.11 4.74 0.51
CA GLU A 76 -19.63 4.26 -0.77
C GLU A 76 -18.63 4.53 -1.92
N ALA A 77 -18.03 5.72 -1.95
CA ALA A 77 -17.01 6.06 -2.95
C ALA A 77 -15.77 5.14 -2.84
N VAL A 78 -15.30 4.89 -1.62
CA VAL A 78 -14.18 3.97 -1.36
C VAL A 78 -14.54 2.54 -1.78
N GLN A 79 -15.75 2.07 -1.44
CA GLN A 79 -16.20 0.75 -1.86
C GLN A 79 -16.28 0.62 -3.38
N LYS A 80 -16.84 1.62 -4.09
CA LYS A 80 -16.92 1.63 -5.56
C LYS A 80 -15.53 1.63 -6.21
N ALA A 81 -14.60 2.43 -5.67
CA ALA A 81 -13.21 2.46 -6.14
C ALA A 81 -12.54 1.09 -5.94
N SER A 82 -12.69 0.49 -4.76
CA SER A 82 -12.15 -0.84 -4.45
C SER A 82 -12.69 -1.91 -5.40
N HIS A 83 -14.00 -1.95 -5.64
CA HIS A 83 -14.62 -2.89 -6.59
C HIS A 83 -14.11 -2.68 -8.02
N SER A 84 -13.93 -1.43 -8.42
CA SER A 84 -13.40 -1.10 -9.75
C SER A 84 -11.96 -1.59 -9.92
N CYS A 85 -11.11 -1.36 -8.92
CA CYS A 85 -9.73 -1.87 -8.91
C CYS A 85 -9.69 -3.40 -8.96
N GLN A 86 -10.53 -4.07 -8.17
CA GLN A 86 -10.58 -5.52 -8.16
C GLN A 86 -11.03 -6.09 -9.51
N ARG A 87 -12.07 -5.50 -10.13
CA ARG A 87 -12.52 -5.91 -11.46
C ARG A 87 -11.43 -5.74 -12.52
N ILE A 88 -10.65 -4.66 -12.47
CA ILE A 88 -9.52 -4.45 -13.40
C ILE A 88 -8.48 -5.56 -13.25
N LEU A 89 -8.12 -5.92 -12.00
CA LEU A 89 -7.17 -7.00 -11.74
C LEU A 89 -7.68 -8.37 -12.24
N GLU A 90 -8.96 -8.65 -12.03
CA GLU A 90 -9.60 -9.88 -12.50
C GLU A 90 -9.63 -9.94 -14.04
N ASP A 91 -10.01 -8.83 -14.70
CA ASP A 91 -10.03 -8.72 -16.15
C ASP A 91 -8.62 -8.89 -16.76
N GLU A 92 -7.59 -8.30 -16.14
CA GLU A 92 -6.20 -8.46 -16.59
C GLU A 92 -5.73 -9.90 -16.45
N ALA A 93 -6.02 -10.55 -15.32
CA ALA A 93 -5.67 -11.94 -15.08
C ALA A 93 -6.36 -12.88 -16.10
N GLN A 94 -7.64 -12.62 -16.37
CA GLN A 94 -8.43 -13.40 -17.32
C GLN A 94 -7.93 -13.19 -18.76
N LYS A 95 -7.75 -11.93 -19.20
CA LYS A 95 -7.21 -11.61 -20.54
C LYS A 95 -5.84 -12.21 -20.76
N LYS A 96 -4.95 -12.15 -19.75
CA LYS A 96 -3.63 -12.78 -19.82
C LYS A 96 -3.75 -14.30 -20.01
N THR A 97 -4.66 -14.93 -19.28
CA THR A 97 -4.91 -16.38 -19.37
C THR A 97 -5.45 -16.76 -20.75
N ASP A 98 -6.40 -16.01 -21.28
CA ASP A 98 -7.01 -16.28 -22.57
C ASP A 98 -6.05 -16.05 -23.73
N TRP A 99 -5.25 -14.97 -23.68
CA TRP A 99 -4.17 -14.74 -24.64
C TRP A 99 -3.15 -15.88 -24.63
N LEU A 100 -2.72 -16.34 -23.44
CA LEU A 100 -1.79 -17.47 -23.31
C LEU A 100 -2.38 -18.76 -23.89
N LYS A 101 -3.68 -19.01 -23.72
CA LYS A 101 -4.37 -20.18 -24.30
C LYS A 101 -4.42 -20.10 -25.83
N GLN A 102 -4.81 -18.96 -26.39
CA GLN A 102 -4.85 -18.74 -27.84
C GLN A 102 -3.47 -18.94 -28.46
N GLU A 103 -2.44 -18.37 -27.84
CA GLU A 103 -1.07 -18.44 -28.34
C GLU A 103 -0.51 -19.88 -28.24
N ARG A 104 -0.87 -20.66 -27.21
CA ARG A 104 -0.54 -22.09 -27.16
C ARG A 104 -1.25 -22.88 -28.27
N ALA A 105 -2.53 -22.59 -28.53
CA ALA A 105 -3.27 -23.25 -29.59
C ALA A 105 -2.68 -22.94 -30.97
N ARG A 106 -2.31 -21.68 -31.22
CA ARG A 106 -1.61 -21.26 -32.45
C ARG A 106 -0.31 -22.04 -32.65
N ARG A 107 0.55 -22.09 -31.64
CA ARG A 107 1.82 -22.86 -31.73
C ARG A 107 1.59 -24.35 -31.92
N ALA A 108 0.57 -24.93 -31.30
CA ALA A 108 0.23 -26.34 -31.49
C ALA A 108 -0.22 -26.62 -32.93
N GLN A 109 -1.01 -25.71 -33.52
CA GLN A 109 -1.40 -25.80 -34.93
C GLN A 109 -0.21 -25.66 -35.86
N GLU A 110 0.64 -24.65 -35.67
CA GLU A 110 1.86 -24.45 -36.47
C GLU A 110 2.80 -25.65 -36.40
N TRP A 111 2.94 -26.24 -35.20
CA TRP A 111 3.72 -27.45 -35.02
C TRP A 111 3.13 -28.65 -35.75
N ALA A 112 1.80 -28.81 -35.72
CA ALA A 112 1.11 -29.86 -36.45
C ALA A 112 1.29 -29.70 -37.96
N GLU A 113 1.10 -28.49 -38.49
CA GLU A 113 1.29 -28.17 -39.91
C GLU A 113 2.74 -28.43 -40.36
N PHE A 114 3.73 -28.01 -39.56
CA PHE A 114 5.14 -28.25 -39.85
C PHE A 114 5.48 -29.75 -39.85
N THR A 115 4.98 -30.50 -38.87
CA THR A 115 5.31 -31.92 -38.70
C THR A 115 4.60 -32.78 -39.75
N GLN A 116 3.32 -32.54 -40.00
CA GLN A 116 2.49 -33.34 -40.90
C GLN A 116 2.69 -32.96 -42.37
N GLY A 117 3.05 -31.71 -42.68
CA GLY A 117 3.41 -31.30 -44.03
C GLY A 117 4.89 -31.57 -44.30
N GLN A 118 5.74 -30.60 -43.96
CA GLN A 118 7.13 -30.56 -44.41
C GLN A 118 7.98 -31.75 -43.94
N ILE A 119 7.81 -32.18 -42.68
CA ILE A 119 8.61 -33.28 -42.13
C ILE A 119 8.15 -34.63 -42.66
N GLN A 120 6.84 -34.85 -42.75
CA GLN A 120 6.28 -36.11 -43.27
C GLN A 120 6.68 -36.32 -44.73
N GLU A 121 6.53 -35.30 -45.58
CA GLU A 121 6.92 -35.36 -46.99
C GLU A 121 8.42 -35.63 -47.16
N ARG A 122 9.26 -34.91 -46.41
CA ARG A 122 10.71 -35.12 -46.44
C ARG A 122 11.09 -36.54 -46.02
N ARG A 123 10.46 -37.06 -44.96
CA ARG A 123 10.69 -38.44 -44.50
C ARG A 123 10.32 -39.44 -45.58
N GLN A 124 9.12 -39.33 -46.16
CA GLN A 124 8.67 -40.21 -47.23
C GLN A 124 9.60 -40.16 -48.46
N HIS A 125 10.08 -38.99 -48.83
CA HIS A 125 11.04 -38.84 -49.92
C HIS A 125 12.37 -39.54 -49.60
N THR A 126 12.91 -39.34 -48.39
CA THR A 126 14.15 -40.01 -47.96
C THR A 126 13.99 -41.53 -47.89
N ASP A 127 12.87 -42.02 -47.38
CA ASP A 127 12.57 -43.45 -47.31
C ASP A 127 12.49 -44.05 -48.72
N TRP A 128 11.82 -43.36 -49.65
CA TRP A 128 11.74 -43.78 -51.06
C TRP A 128 13.13 -43.81 -51.73
N GLU A 129 13.94 -42.76 -51.57
CA GLU A 129 15.31 -42.73 -52.13
C GLU A 129 16.19 -43.86 -51.56
N PHE A 130 16.03 -44.17 -50.27
CA PHE A 130 16.76 -45.26 -49.65
C PHE A 130 16.32 -46.61 -50.23
N GLU A 131 15.01 -46.82 -50.39
CA GLU A 131 14.45 -48.07 -50.89
C GLU A 131 14.80 -48.31 -52.37
N ASP A 132 14.75 -47.27 -53.21
CA ASP A 132 15.18 -47.30 -54.61
C ASP A 132 16.67 -47.69 -54.74
N ARG A 133 17.56 -47.05 -53.95
CA ARG A 133 18.98 -47.41 -53.92
C ARG A 133 19.21 -48.83 -53.43
N ALA A 134 18.48 -49.26 -52.40
CA ALA A 134 18.59 -50.62 -51.86
C ALA A 134 18.12 -51.66 -52.88
N GLU A 135 17.07 -51.37 -53.66
CA GLU A 135 16.60 -52.24 -54.74
C GLU A 135 17.58 -52.28 -55.92
N GLY A 136 18.14 -51.14 -56.33
CA GLY A 136 19.19 -51.06 -57.34
C GLY A 136 20.43 -51.89 -56.95
N LEU A 137 20.85 -51.79 -55.69
CA LEU A 137 21.95 -52.58 -55.15
C LEU A 137 21.64 -54.09 -55.16
N ARG A 138 20.41 -54.47 -54.77
CA ARG A 138 19.95 -55.87 -54.82
C ARG A 138 20.00 -56.43 -56.24
N LYS A 139 19.46 -55.69 -57.23
CA LYS A 139 19.49 -56.09 -58.65
C LYS A 139 20.91 -56.27 -59.16
N HIS A 140 21.81 -55.33 -58.86
CA HIS A 140 23.22 -55.41 -59.25
C HIS A 140 23.91 -56.67 -58.69
N TYR A 141 23.67 -57.03 -57.42
CA TYR A 141 24.25 -58.24 -56.85
C TYR A 141 23.69 -59.52 -57.46
N VAL A 142 22.39 -59.57 -57.78
CA VAL A 142 21.79 -60.72 -58.49
C VAL A 142 22.40 -60.88 -59.89
N GLU A 143 22.52 -59.82 -60.66
CA GLU A 143 23.16 -59.87 -61.98
C GLU A 143 24.64 -60.31 -61.91
N LEU A 144 25.35 -59.86 -60.87
CA LEU A 144 26.74 -60.26 -60.65
C LEU A 144 26.84 -61.74 -60.30
N GLU A 145 25.94 -62.26 -59.48
CA GLU A 145 25.85 -63.69 -59.14
C GLU A 145 25.55 -64.53 -60.38
N GLU A 146 24.61 -64.12 -61.23
CA GLU A 146 24.30 -64.78 -62.50
C GLU A 146 25.52 -64.82 -63.44
N LYS A 147 26.20 -63.68 -63.62
CA LYS A 147 27.42 -63.60 -64.44
C LYS A 147 28.54 -64.47 -63.87
N LEU A 148 28.71 -64.51 -62.55
CA LEU A 148 29.70 -65.36 -61.89
C LEU A 148 29.38 -66.84 -62.13
N ASN A 149 28.12 -67.25 -61.95
CA ASN A 149 27.68 -68.62 -62.19
C ASN A 149 27.87 -69.04 -63.66
N GLN A 150 27.57 -68.16 -64.62
CA GLN A 150 27.84 -68.42 -66.04
C GLN A 150 29.35 -68.58 -66.33
N ALA A 151 30.20 -67.76 -65.72
CA ALA A 151 31.65 -67.85 -65.87
C ALA A 151 32.26 -69.10 -65.21
N VAL A 152 31.66 -69.61 -64.13
CA VAL A 152 32.07 -70.86 -63.48
C VAL A 152 31.64 -72.08 -64.31
N VAL A 153 30.42 -72.10 -64.83
CA VAL A 153 29.93 -73.18 -65.72
C VAL A 153 30.72 -73.24 -67.03
N GLY A 154 31.10 -72.09 -67.59
CA GLY A 154 31.95 -72.00 -68.79
C GLY A 154 33.41 -72.42 -68.59
N LYS A 155 33.86 -72.67 -67.35
CA LYS A 155 35.21 -73.19 -67.02
C LYS A 155 35.22 -74.69 -66.67
N VAL A 156 34.06 -75.33 -66.55
CA VAL A 156 33.91 -76.75 -66.16
C VAL A 156 33.53 -77.65 -67.36
N LEU A 157 33.40 -77.07 -68.56
CA LEU A 157 33.34 -77.76 -69.86
C LEU A 157 34.63 -77.52 -70.64
#